data_AF-A0A836QH14-F1
#
_entry.id   AF-A0A836QH14-F1
#
_cell.length_a   1.000
_cell.length_b   1.000
_cell.length_c   1.000
_cell.angle_alpha   90.00
_cell.angle_beta   90.00
_cell.angle_gamma   90.00
#
_symmetry.space_group_name_H-M   'P 1'
#
loop_
_entity.id
_entity.type
_entity.pdbx_description
1 polymer ?
#
loop_
_entity_poly.entity_id
_entity_poly.type
_entity_poly.pdbx_seq_one_letter_code
_entity_poly.pdbx_strand_id
1 'polypeptide(L)'
;MKFGAHESIKGGVYAAIERARDATCDVVQIFNKSNSQWRARKLEDAEVERYFELVEESGIAVVCSHSSYLINLASPDPTLNEKS
;
A
#
# COMPACT_ATOMS: atom_id res chain seq x y z
N MET A 1 5.84 -20.59 8.26
CA MET A 1 5.71 -19.27 8.91
C MET A 1 5.90 -18.23 7.82
N LYS A 2 5.16 -17.11 7.83
CA LYS A 2 5.27 -16.07 6.79
C LYS A 2 5.96 -14.85 7.38
N PHE A 3 6.99 -14.35 6.73
CA PHE A 3 7.73 -13.15 7.12
C PHE A 3 7.62 -12.07 6.05
N GLY A 4 7.66 -10.82 6.48
CA GLY A 4 7.46 -9.70 5.59
C GLY A 4 7.86 -8.38 6.17
N ALA A 5 7.82 -7.36 5.32
CA ALA A 5 8.13 -5.99 5.67
C ALA A 5 7.06 -5.04 5.15
N HIS A 6 7.12 -3.80 5.65
CA HIS A 6 6.37 -2.70 5.08
C HIS A 6 7.21 -2.06 3.97
N GLU A 7 6.75 -2.16 2.72
CA GLU A 7 7.52 -1.72 1.56
C GLU A 7 6.97 -0.44 0.93
N SER A 8 7.89 0.36 0.40
CA SER A 8 7.57 1.61 -0.26
C SER A 8 6.82 1.38 -1.58
N ILE A 9 5.80 2.20 -1.84
CA ILE A 9 5.10 2.28 -3.14
C ILE A 9 5.66 3.38 -4.05
N LYS A 10 6.83 3.95 -3.73
CA LYS A 10 7.42 5.01 -4.55
C LYS A 10 7.70 4.49 -5.97
N GLY A 11 7.16 5.17 -6.97
CA GLY A 11 7.21 4.75 -8.38
C GLY A 11 5.98 3.97 -8.86
N GLY A 12 5.08 3.56 -7.96
CA GLY A 12 3.87 2.79 -8.26
C GLY A 12 3.62 1.73 -7.20
N VAL A 13 2.37 1.30 -7.04
CA VAL A 13 2.00 0.28 -6.04
C VAL A 13 2.68 -1.07 -6.29
N TYR A 14 2.90 -1.41 -7.57
CA TYR A 14 3.60 -2.61 -8.00
C TYR A 14 5.06 -2.67 -7.53
N ALA A 15 5.72 -1.52 -7.36
CA ALA A 15 7.12 -1.46 -6.95
C ALA A 15 7.36 -1.98 -5.53
N ALA A 16 6.33 -2.04 -4.69
CA ALA A 16 6.43 -2.67 -3.38
C ALA A 16 6.59 -4.19 -3.47
N ILE A 17 6.05 -4.84 -4.51
CA ILE A 17 6.20 -6.28 -4.73
C ILE A 17 7.62 -6.61 -5.16
N GLU A 18 8.18 -5.81 -6.08
CA GLU A 18 9.57 -5.95 -6.52
C GLU A 18 10.53 -5.82 -5.33
N ARG A 19 10.33 -4.81 -4.49
CA ARG A 19 11.12 -4.61 -3.27
C ARG A 19 10.97 -5.75 -2.28
N ALA A 20 9.74 -6.21 -2.03
CA ALA A 20 9.49 -7.33 -1.14
C ALA A 20 10.18 -8.61 -1.63
N ARG A 21 10.18 -8.85 -2.95
CA ARG A 21 10.90 -9.97 -3.58
C ARG A 21 12.40 -9.86 -3.36
N ASP A 22 12.98 -8.69 -3.62
CA ASP A 22 14.40 -8.44 -3.44
C ASP A 22 14.82 -8.56 -1.96
N ALA A 23 13.89 -8.25 -1.04
CA ALA A 23 14.03 -8.42 0.41
C ALA A 23 13.69 -9.84 0.90
N THR A 24 13.40 -10.80 0.01
CA THR A 24 13.07 -12.21 0.33
C THR A 24 11.84 -12.38 1.23
N CYS A 25 10.87 -11.47 1.14
CA CYS A 25 9.63 -11.52 1.92
C CYS A 25 8.65 -12.59 1.39
N ASP A 26 7.94 -13.26 2.29
CA ASP A 26 6.77 -14.08 1.95
C ASP A 26 5.50 -13.24 1.82
N VAL A 27 5.44 -12.13 2.56
CA VAL A 27 4.30 -11.22 2.63
C VAL A 27 4.72 -9.76 2.65
N VAL A 28 3.83 -8.86 2.23
CA VAL A 28 4.11 -7.42 2.25
C VAL A 28 2.91 -6.61 2.76
N GLN A 29 3.22 -5.54 3.49
CA GLN A 29 2.29 -4.47 3.84
C GLN A 29 2.64 -3.23 3.03
N ILE A 30 1.65 -2.51 2.49
CA ILE A 30 1.88 -1.29 1.71
C ILE A 30 0.97 -0.15 2.17
N PHE A 31 1.33 1.09 1.85
CA PHE A 31 0.32 2.16 1.75
C PHE A 31 -0.39 2.02 0.39
N ASN A 32 -1.68 2.34 0.30
CA ASN A 32 -2.42 2.38 -0.97
C ASN A 32 -2.50 3.78 -1.61
N LYS A 33 -1.96 4.80 -0.92
CA LYS A 33 -1.82 6.18 -1.40
C LYS A 33 -0.72 6.88 -0.60
N SER A 34 -0.40 8.12 -0.97
CA SER A 34 0.46 8.97 -0.11
C SER A 34 -0.12 9.08 1.29
N ASN A 35 0.69 8.76 2.30
CA ASN A 35 0.29 8.79 3.70
C ASN A 35 0.17 10.23 4.25
N SER A 36 0.73 11.22 3.54
CA SER A 36 0.77 12.64 3.91
C SER A 36 -0.24 13.52 3.19
N GLN A 37 -1.08 12.96 2.31
CA GLN A 37 -2.04 13.71 1.49
C GLN A 37 -3.46 13.17 1.66
N TRP A 38 -4.44 14.06 1.75
CA TRP A 38 -5.86 13.68 1.80
C TRP A 38 -6.35 13.05 0.49
N ARG A 39 -6.10 13.73 -0.63
CA ARG A 39 -6.51 13.25 -1.95
C ARG A 39 -5.60 12.12 -2.43
N ALA A 40 -6.20 10.96 -2.68
CA ALA A 40 -5.51 9.88 -3.39
C ALA A 40 -5.45 10.17 -4.89
N ARG A 41 -4.32 9.84 -5.54
CA ARG A 41 -4.28 9.70 -7.00
C ARG A 41 -5.10 8.46 -7.37
N LYS A 42 -5.84 8.52 -8.48
CA LYS A 42 -6.43 7.32 -9.07
C LYS A 42 -5.30 6.41 -9.55
N LEU A 43 -5.37 5.12 -9.24
CA LEU A 43 -4.46 4.14 -9.82
C LEU A 43 -4.84 3.93 -11.28
N GLU A 44 -3.85 3.94 -12.17
CA GLU A 44 -4.08 3.62 -13.57
C GLU A 44 -4.26 2.11 -13.73
N ASP A 45 -5.10 1.67 -14.67
CA ASP A 45 -5.41 0.26 -14.85
C ASP A 45 -4.13 -0.58 -15.11
N ALA A 46 -3.21 -0.04 -15.91
CA ALA A 46 -1.91 -0.67 -16.16
C ALA A 46 -1.04 -0.84 -14.90
N GLU A 47 -1.12 0.07 -13.91
CA GLU A 47 -0.39 -0.09 -12.65
C GLU A 47 -0.98 -1.21 -11.78
N VAL A 48 -2.30 -1.38 -11.85
CA VAL A 48 -3.04 -2.41 -11.13
C VAL A 48 -2.80 -3.78 -11.75
N GLU A 49 -2.88 -3.87 -13.08
CA GLU A 49 -2.53 -5.08 -13.84
C GLU A 49 -1.10 -5.53 -13.52
N ARG A 50 -0.14 -4.61 -13.62
CA ARG A 50 1.27 -4.91 -13.31
C ARG A 50 1.48 -5.39 -11.87
N TYR A 51 0.74 -4.82 -10.92
CA TYR A 51 0.79 -5.25 -9.53
C TYR A 51 0.34 -6.71 -9.38
N PHE A 52 -0.78 -7.10 -10.00
CA PHE A 52 -1.29 -8.48 -9.90
C PHE A 52 -0.39 -9.48 -10.62
N GLU A 53 0.16 -9.14 -11.80
CA GLU A 53 1.17 -9.95 -12.47
C GLU A 53 2.36 -10.25 -11.56
N LEU A 54 2.92 -9.21 -10.91
CA LEU A 54 4.06 -9.37 -10.02
C LEU A 54 3.73 -10.19 -8.77
N VAL A 55 2.51 -10.11 -8.26
CA VAL A 55 2.04 -10.95 -7.15
C VAL A 55 2.04 -12.42 -7.56
N GLU A 56 1.53 -12.73 -8.76
CA GLU A 56 1.52 -14.09 -9.30
C GLU A 56 2.94 -14.61 -9.58
N GLU A 57 3.79 -13.79 -10.20
CA GLU A 57 5.18 -14.15 -10.54
C GLU A 57 6.06 -14.37 -9.31
N SER A 58 5.89 -13.56 -8.26
CA SER A 58 6.76 -13.60 -7.08
C SER A 58 6.32 -14.61 -6.02
N GLY A 59 5.06 -15.04 -6.04
CA GLY A 59 4.47 -15.86 -4.98
C GLY A 59 4.30 -15.10 -3.65
N ILE A 60 4.54 -13.79 -3.62
CA ILE A 60 4.39 -12.95 -2.43
C ILE A 60 2.91 -12.69 -2.21
N ALA A 61 2.40 -13.04 -1.03
CA ALA A 61 1.05 -12.67 -0.67
C ALA A 61 1.01 -11.23 -0.13
N VAL A 62 0.21 -10.35 -0.74
CA VAL A 62 -0.06 -9.05 -0.13
C VAL A 62 -1.13 -9.21 0.92
N VAL A 63 -0.78 -8.91 2.17
CA VAL A 63 -1.63 -9.24 3.32
C VAL A 63 -2.40 -8.03 3.83
N CYS A 64 -1.89 -6.81 3.60
CA CYS A 64 -2.36 -5.64 4.31
C CYS A 64 -2.08 -4.33 3.55
N SER A 65 -3.10 -3.47 3.45
CA SER A 65 -2.91 -2.04 3.21
C SER A 65 -2.98 -1.30 4.54
N HIS A 66 -1.99 -0.45 4.81
CA HIS A 66 -2.01 0.47 5.95
C HIS A 66 -2.63 1.80 5.53
N SER A 67 -3.61 2.28 6.29
CA SER A 67 -4.25 3.58 6.06
C SER A 67 -3.31 4.76 6.36
N SER A 68 -3.63 5.93 5.82
CA SER A 68 -2.89 7.18 6.07
C SER A 68 -2.98 7.58 7.55
N TYR A 69 -1.88 8.09 8.10
CA TYR A 69 -1.84 8.61 9.47
C TYR A 69 -2.64 9.90 9.67
N LEU A 70 -3.16 10.50 8.60
CA LEU A 70 -4.05 11.66 8.69
C LEU A 70 -5.44 11.29 9.20
N ILE A 71 -5.85 10.03 9.00
CA ILE A 71 -7.17 9.54 9.41
C ILE A 71 -7.23 9.47 10.93
N ASN A 72 -8.19 10.20 11.49
CA ASN A 72 -8.55 10.17 12.90
C ASN A 72 -10.07 10.11 13.06
N LEU A 73 -10.62 8.89 13.02
CA LEU A 73 -12.05 8.61 13.19
C LEU A 73 -12.58 8.98 14.59
N ALA A 74 -11.68 9.22 15.56
CA ALA A 74 -12.02 9.64 16.92
C ALA A 74 -11.79 11.14 17.14
N SER A 75 -11.52 11.91 16.09
CA SER A 75 -11.26 13.35 16.20
C SER A 75 -12.47 14.08 16.78
N PRO A 76 -12.29 14.94 17.81
CA PRO A 76 -13.34 15.83 18.29
C PRO A 76 -13.58 17.03 17.36
N ASP A 77 -12.66 17.30 16.42
CA ASP A 77 -12.87 18.27 15.35
C ASP A 77 -13.74 17.63 14.25
N PRO A 78 -14.97 18.15 14.01
CA PRO A 78 -15.89 17.62 13.00
C PRO A 78 -15.32 17.66 11.59
N THR A 79 -14.49 18.66 11.25
CA THR A 79 -13.89 18.79 9.92
C THR A 79 -12.87 17.69 9.67
N LEU A 80 -12.08 17.34 10.69
CA LEU A 80 -11.12 16.25 10.60
C LEU A 80 -11.83 14.88 10.62
N ASN A 81 -12.88 14.75 11.43
CA ASN A 81 -13.69 13.53 11.49
C ASN A 81 -14.35 13.21 10.13
N GLU A 82 -14.97 14.20 9.47
CA GLU A 82 -15.61 14.05 8.16
C GLU A 82 -14.60 13.70 7.04
N LYS A 83 -13.35 14.15 7.16
CA LYS A 83 -12.29 13.84 6.18
C LYS A 83 -11.63 12.47 6.36
N SER A 84 -11.75 11.88 7.54
CA SER A 84 -11.05 10.66 7.97
C SER A 84 -11.79 9.41 7.51
#